data_AF-A0A4Y3QV74-F1
#
_entry.id   AF-A0A4Y3QV74-F1
#
_cell.length_a   1.000
_cell.length_b   1.000
_cell.length_c   1.000
_cell.angle_alpha   90.00
_cell.angle_beta   90.00
_cell.angle_gamma   90.00
#
_symmetry.space_group_name_H-M   'P 1'
#
loop_
_entity.id
_entity.type
_entity.pdbx_description
1 polymer ?
#
loop_
_entity_poly.entity_id
_entity_poly.type
_entity_poly.pdbx_seq_one_letter_code
_entity_poly.pdbx_strand_id
1 'polypeptide(L)'
;MYKLRYSPAVEAVWDALPDEARAELDGALVELCHDPFARSEPRGGERDDVARLLTLRHTVVSLVVITAPPVRRVYLRHIHHLGGTAPSS
;
A
#
# COMPACT_ATOMS: atom_id res chain seq x y z
N MET A 1 -2.49 5.99 14.82
CA MET A 1 -2.48 4.73 14.07
C MET A 1 -3.77 4.62 13.26
N TYR A 2 -3.65 4.30 11.98
CA TYR A 2 -4.75 4.12 11.03
C TYR A 2 -5.13 2.64 10.97
N LYS A 3 -6.43 2.34 10.83
CA LYS A 3 -6.88 0.96 10.60
C LYS A 3 -6.72 0.62 9.12
N LEU A 4 -5.95 -0.43 8.84
CA LEU A 4 -5.83 -0.99 7.49
C LEU A 4 -7.15 -1.66 7.07
N ARG A 5 -7.58 -1.38 5.85
CA ARG A 5 -8.75 -1.98 5.21
C ARG A 5 -8.40 -2.35 3.78
N TYR A 6 -8.95 -3.46 3.31
CA TYR A 6 -8.77 -3.95 1.96
C TYR A 6 -9.92 -4.91 1.63
N SER A 7 -10.12 -5.17 0.34
CA SER A 7 -11.11 -6.15 -0.12
C SER A 7 -10.49 -7.54 -0.25
N PRO A 8 -11.30 -8.62 -0.31
CA PRO A 8 -10.79 -9.97 -0.57
C PRO A 8 -9.98 -10.10 -1.87
N ALA A 9 -10.27 -9.25 -2.88
CA ALA A 9 -9.50 -9.21 -4.12
C ALA A 9 -8.07 -8.69 -3.89
N VAL A 10 -7.88 -7.72 -3.00
CA VAL A 10 -6.55 -7.22 -2.64
C VAL A 10 -5.80 -8.27 -1.81
N GLU A 11 -6.48 -8.94 -0.89
CA GLU A 11 -5.93 -10.04 -0.10
C GLU A 11 -5.41 -11.17 -0.99
N ALA A 12 -6.20 -11.60 -1.98
CA ALA A 12 -5.79 -12.63 -2.93
C ALA A 12 -4.52 -12.24 -3.72
N VAL A 13 -4.37 -10.97 -4.10
CA VAL A 13 -3.15 -10.49 -4.76
C VAL A 13 -1.97 -10.47 -3.79
N TRP A 14 -2.17 -10.00 -2.56
CA TRP A 14 -1.15 -9.98 -1.53
C TRP A 14 -0.65 -11.39 -1.22
N ASP A 15 -1.55 -12.36 -1.04
CA ASP A 15 -1.20 -13.75 -0.76
C ASP A 15 -0.49 -14.44 -1.94
N ALA A 16 -0.71 -13.96 -3.17
CA ALA A 16 -0.05 -14.47 -4.37
C ALA A 16 1.30 -13.81 -4.66
N LEU A 17 1.75 -12.84 -3.84
CA LEU A 17 3.07 -12.22 -4.02
C LEU A 17 4.20 -13.22 -3.74
N PRO A 18 5.33 -13.14 -4.47
CA PRO A 18 6.55 -13.82 -4.08
C PRO A 18 7.01 -13.40 -2.67
N ASP A 19 7.70 -14.29 -1.96
CA ASP A 19 8.09 -14.09 -0.55
C ASP A 19 8.81 -12.76 -0.31
N GLU A 20 9.74 -12.39 -1.19
CA GLU A 20 10.49 -11.12 -1.08
C GLU A 20 9.59 -9.89 -1.21
N ALA A 21 8.66 -9.92 -2.16
CA ALA A 21 7.70 -8.84 -2.39
C ALA A 21 6.69 -8.74 -1.25
N ARG A 22 6.25 -9.90 -0.71
CA ARG A 22 5.33 -9.97 0.43
C ARG A 22 5.99 -9.42 1.70
N ALA A 23 7.21 -9.86 2.01
CA ALA A 23 7.92 -9.41 3.20
C ALA A 23 8.21 -7.89 3.19
N GLU A 24 8.59 -7.35 2.02
CA GLU A 24 8.76 -5.90 1.84
C GLU A 24 7.44 -5.15 2.08
N LEU A 25 6.35 -5.65 1.48
CA LEU A 25 5.03 -5.03 1.63
C LEU A 25 4.54 -5.07 3.08
N ASP A 26 4.66 -6.21 3.77
CA ASP A 26 4.23 -6.38 5.16
C ASP A 26 4.88 -5.35 6.08
N GLY A 27 6.21 -5.18 5.96
CA GLY A 27 6.96 -4.19 6.73
C GLY A 27 6.54 -2.75 6.39
N ALA A 28 6.35 -2.44 5.12
CA ALA A 28 5.91 -1.12 4.69
C ALA A 28 4.50 -0.78 5.18
N LEU A 29 3.59 -1.76 5.25
CA LEU A 29 2.21 -1.55 5.70
C LEU A 29 2.11 -1.25 7.20
N VAL A 30 3.02 -1.79 8.02
CA VAL A 30 3.13 -1.42 9.44
C VAL A 30 3.42 0.07 9.56
N GLU A 31 4.48 0.54 8.89
CA GLU A 31 4.88 1.95 8.89
C GLU A 31 3.80 2.88 8.29
N LEU A 32 3.15 2.43 7.22
CA LEU A 32 2.03 3.13 6.58
C LEU A 32 0.85 3.31 7.55
N CYS A 33 0.57 2.32 8.41
CA CYS A 33 -0.49 2.44 9.41
C CYS A 33 -0.13 3.46 10.52
N HIS A 34 1.14 3.74 10.75
CA HIS A 34 1.56 4.78 11.68
C HIS A 34 1.40 6.17 11.07
N ASP A 35 1.97 6.39 9.88
CA ASP A 35 1.89 7.66 9.15
C ASP A 35 1.75 7.44 7.63
N PRO A 36 0.51 7.37 7.12
CA PRO A 36 0.29 7.09 5.71
C PRO A 36 0.69 8.26 4.81
N PHE A 37 0.67 9.50 5.32
CA PHE A 37 1.03 10.68 4.52
C PHE A 37 2.55 10.79 4.33
N ALA A 38 3.34 10.46 5.35
CA ALA A 38 4.80 10.43 5.24
C ALA A 38 5.33 9.23 4.43
N ARG A 39 4.58 8.13 4.38
CA ARG A 39 5.00 6.87 3.73
C ARG A 39 4.45 6.68 2.32
N SER A 40 3.68 7.62 1.79
CA SER A 40 3.11 7.51 0.44
C SER A 40 3.02 8.87 -0.23
N GLU A 41 2.94 8.87 -1.55
CA GLU A 41 2.89 10.08 -2.37
C GLU A 41 1.46 10.34 -2.87
N PRO A 42 1.03 11.61 -3.02
CA PRO A 42 -0.26 11.93 -3.62
C PRO A 42 -0.38 11.36 -5.03
N ARG A 43 -1.53 10.77 -5.35
CA ARG A 43 -1.83 10.29 -6.70
C ARG A 43 -2.38 11.46 -7.53
N GLY A 44 -1.49 12.19 -8.19
CA GLY A 44 -1.86 13.31 -9.07
C GLY A 44 -2.17 14.61 -8.31
N GLY A 45 -2.87 15.55 -8.96
CA GLY A 45 -3.17 16.90 -8.44
C GLY A 45 -4.55 17.05 -7.78
N GLU A 46 -5.13 15.97 -7.24
CA GLU A 46 -6.39 16.05 -6.51
C GLU A 46 -6.23 16.88 -5.23
N ARG A 47 -7.20 17.75 -4.94
CA ARG A 47 -7.10 18.77 -3.89
C ARG A 47 -7.06 18.23 -2.46
N ASP A 48 -7.56 17.02 -2.25
CA ASP A 48 -7.72 16.45 -0.91
C ASP A 48 -6.57 15.51 -0.50
N ASP A 49 -5.61 15.23 -1.39
CA ASP A 49 -4.42 14.38 -1.14
C ASP A 49 -4.72 12.97 -0.55
N VAL A 50 -5.98 12.54 -0.58
CA VAL A 50 -6.46 11.29 0.03
C VAL A 50 -6.08 10.07 -0.79
N ALA A 51 -6.09 10.18 -2.13
CA ALA A 51 -5.64 9.12 -3.02
C ALA A 51 -4.11 9.16 -3.09
N ARG A 52 -3.46 8.04 -2.78
CA ARG A 52 -2.00 7.98 -2.66
C ARG A 52 -1.43 6.71 -3.26
N LEU A 53 -0.12 6.74 -3.49
CA LEU A 53 0.69 5.64 -3.98
C LEU A 53 1.81 5.35 -2.99
N LEU A 54 1.85 4.11 -2.51
CA LEU A 54 3.01 3.55 -1.83
C LEU A 54 3.83 2.80 -2.87
N THR A 55 5.01 3.32 -3.21
CA THR A 55 5.93 2.72 -4.17
C THR A 55 7.05 2.04 -3.40
N LEU A 56 7.19 0.73 -3.61
CA LEU A 56 8.23 -0.12 -3.05
C LEU A 56 9.08 -0.69 -4.19
N ARG A 57 10.10 -1.50 -3.87
CA ARG A 57 10.97 -2.10 -4.89
C ARG A 57 10.20 -3.10 -5.75
N HIS A 58 9.39 -3.95 -5.13
CA HIS A 58 8.67 -5.00 -5.84
C HIS A 58 7.20 -4.70 -6.07
N THR A 59 6.62 -3.72 -5.39
CA THR A 59 5.18 -3.45 -5.49
C THR A 59 4.86 -1.96 -5.56
N VAL A 60 3.76 -1.63 -6.22
CA VAL A 60 3.11 -0.32 -6.14
C VAL A 60 1.71 -0.53 -5.60
N VAL A 61 1.38 0.13 -4.50
CA VAL A 61 0.09 0.02 -3.84
C VAL A 61 -0.67 1.32 -3.95
N SER A 62 -1.84 1.25 -4.57
CA SER A 62 -2.79 2.37 -4.59
C SER A 62 -3.64 2.33 -3.33
N LEU A 63 -3.75 3.46 -2.64
CA LEU A 63 -4.46 3.54 -1.37
C LEU A 63 -5.26 4.83 -1.23
N VAL A 64 -6.23 4.82 -0.30
CA VAL A 64 -6.98 6.01 0.11
C VAL A 64 -6.83 6.19 1.61
N VAL A 65 -6.43 7.40 2.03
CA VAL A 65 -6.35 7.79 3.44
C VAL A 65 -7.62 8.52 3.85
N ILE A 66 -8.29 8.01 4.88
CA ILE A 66 -9.51 8.61 5.44
C ILE A 66 -9.20 9.07 6.86
N THR A 67 -9.19 10.39 7.06
CA THR A 67 -8.92 11.03 8.37
C THR A 67 -10.19 11.38 9.15
N ALA A 68 -11.35 11.20 8.54
CA ALA A 68 -12.65 11.53 9.14
C ALA A 68 -12.93 10.73 10.43
N PRO A 69 -13.48 11.37 11.47
CA PRO A 69 -13.82 10.71 12.73
C PRO A 69 -14.93 9.66 12.56
N PRO A 70 -15.05 8.68 13.49
CA PRO A 70 -14.26 8.51 14.71
C PRO A 70 -12.97 7.69 14.53
N VAL A 71 -12.75 7.10 13.35
CA VAL A 71 -11.63 6.18 13.12
C VAL A 71 -10.93 6.53 11.83
N ARG A 72 -9.62 6.80 11.93
CA ARG A 72 -8.75 6.99 10.78
C ARG A 72 -8.44 5.66 10.11
N ARG A 73 -8.50 5.61 8.77
CA ARG A 73 -8.36 4.38 7.99
C ARG A 73 -7.44 4.58 6.80
N VAL A 74 -6.77 3.51 6.41
CA VAL A 74 -6.09 3.40 5.12
C VAL A 74 -6.76 2.26 4.37
N TYR A 75 -7.28 2.56 3.18
CA TYR A 75 -7.93 1.57 2.33
C TYR A 75 -7.02 1.22 1.16
N LEU A 76 -6.50 0.00 1.11
CA LEU A 76 -5.76 -0.50 -0.05
C LEU A 76 -6.74 -0.78 -1.19
N ARG A 77 -6.50 -0.18 -2.34
CA ARG A 77 -7.33 -0.29 -3.53
C ARG A 77 -6.80 -1.37 -4.48
N HIS A 78 -5.50 -1.31 -4.76
CA HIS A 78 -4.83 -2.21 -5.69
C HIS A 78 -3.38 -2.41 -5.28
N ILE A 79 -2.87 -3.63 -5.48
CA ILE A 79 -1.45 -3.98 -5.38
C ILE A 79 -1.00 -4.36 -6.79
N HIS A 80 0.05 -3.74 -7.27
CA HIS A 80 0.71 -4.11 -8.53
C HIS A 80 2.09 -4.67 -8.21
N HIS A 81 2.34 -5.92 -8.58
CA HIS A 81 3.68 -6.50 -8.53
C HIS A 81 4.49 -6.04 -9.76
N LEU A 82 5.65 -5.43 -9.52
CA LEU A 82 6.50 -4.85 -10.57
C LEU A 82 7.35 -5.89 -11.30
N GLY A 83 7.45 -7.11 -10.76
CA GLY A 83 8.32 -8.15 -11.30
C GLY A 83 9.78 -7.84 -10.99
N GLY A 84 10.31 -8.44 -9.94
CA GLY A 84 11.76 -8.52 -9.75
C GLY A 84 12.33 -9.49 -10.79
N THR A 85 13.21 -9.01 -11.67
CA THR A 85 14.17 -9.91 -12.30
C THR A 85 15.12 -10.35 -11.18
N ALA A 86 14.87 -11.54 -10.62
CA ALA A 86 15.94 -12.21 -9.90
C ALA A 86 17.11 -12.35 -10.89
N PRO A 87 18.33 -11.91 -10.56
CA PRO A 87 19.47 -12.27 -11.37
C PRO A 87 19.61 -13.79 -11.29
N SER A 88 19.34 -14.49 -12.38
CA SER A 88 19.69 -15.89 -12.53
C SER A 88 21.19 -16.02 -12.24
N SER A 89 21.55 -16.74 -11.19
CA SER A 89 22.91 -17.17 -10.89
C SER A 89 22.90 -18.65 -10.56
#